data_AF-A0A6P1J2T8-F1
#
_entry.id   AF-A0A6P1J2T8-F1
#
_cell.length_a   1.000
_cell.length_b   1.000
_cell.length_c   1.000
_cell.angle_alpha   90.00
_cell.angle_beta   90.00
_cell.angle_gamma   90.00
#
_symmetry.space_group_name_H-M   'P 1'
#
loop_
_entity.id
_entity.type
_entity.pdbx_description
1 polymer ?
#
loop_
_entity_poly.entity_id
_entity_poly.type
_entity_poly.pdbx_seq_one_letter_code
_entity_poly.pdbx_strand_id
1 'polypeptide(L)'
;MSMRSHHEQGIVLPMALIMLVIISLAGLLAARNSATHEQFSNNTRTTQVARQSAEAALRFCESAVTNEDPAFNTIRTNIVATELEPDKIADGVWNTNSNWATGASNLITYKPAFDPHVQQAAQTRAGNHPTCLIQAMKNGRYLITARGLSNDAVVDRDNRLSQGSEIWLQSVLTPEIPNH
;
A
#
# COMPACT_ATOMS: atom_id res chain seq x y z
N MET A 1 12.47 51.41 -67.41
CA MET A 1 12.58 51.01 -65.99
C MET A 1 11.43 50.06 -65.70
N SER A 2 11.67 48.75 -65.80
CA SER A 2 10.63 47.72 -65.69
C SER A 2 10.58 47.22 -64.24
N MET A 3 9.48 47.50 -63.53
CA MET A 3 9.24 46.98 -62.19
C MET A 3 8.52 45.63 -62.31
N ARG A 4 9.24 44.54 -62.03
CA ARG A 4 8.67 43.23 -61.77
C ARG A 4 7.97 43.25 -60.42
N SER A 5 6.65 43.07 -60.42
CA SER A 5 5.87 42.83 -59.20
C SER A 5 5.90 41.33 -58.88
N HIS A 6 6.68 40.95 -57.86
CA HIS A 6 6.69 39.59 -57.31
C HIS A 6 5.33 39.27 -56.65
N HIS A 7 4.69 38.18 -57.09
CA HIS A 7 3.48 37.63 -56.50
C HIS A 7 3.87 36.73 -55.31
N GLU A 8 4.05 37.30 -54.11
CA GLU A 8 4.42 36.54 -52.91
C GLU A 8 3.56 36.88 -51.69
N GLN A 9 2.24 36.65 -51.74
CA GLN A 9 1.37 36.94 -50.59
C GLN A 9 0.30 35.88 -50.26
N GLY A 10 0.46 34.63 -50.71
CA GLY A 10 -0.51 33.55 -50.42
C GLY A 10 -0.14 32.56 -49.31
N ILE A 11 1.13 32.50 -48.88
CA ILE A 11 1.65 31.33 -48.12
C ILE A 11 1.80 31.57 -46.61
N VAL A 12 1.68 32.81 -46.14
CA VAL A 12 1.96 33.15 -44.73
C VAL A 12 0.87 32.61 -43.78
N LEU A 13 -0.40 32.67 -44.20
CA LEU A 13 -1.54 32.18 -43.41
C LEU A 13 -1.48 30.67 -43.12
N PRO A 14 -1.30 29.78 -44.12
CA PRO A 14 -1.20 28.35 -43.84
C PRO A 14 0.04 27.99 -43.02
N MET A 15 1.15 28.71 -43.20
CA MET A 15 2.36 28.50 -42.39
C MET A 15 2.15 28.89 -40.91
N ALA A 16 1.49 30.03 -40.66
CA ALA A 16 1.14 30.44 -39.30
C ALA A 16 0.18 29.44 -38.63
N LEU A 17 -0.80 28.91 -39.36
CA LEU A 17 -1.72 27.88 -38.85
C LEU A 17 -0.98 26.57 -38.51
N ILE A 18 -0.07 26.12 -39.35
CA ILE A 18 0.74 24.91 -39.09
C ILE A 18 1.60 25.13 -37.83
N MET A 19 2.27 26.28 -37.71
CA MET A 19 3.08 26.60 -36.54
C MET A 19 2.25 26.66 -35.25
N LEU A 20 1.05 27.24 -35.31
CA LEU A 20 0.12 27.27 -34.17
C LEU A 20 -0.32 25.87 -33.74
N VAL A 21 -0.61 24.98 -34.69
CA VAL A 21 -0.98 23.58 -34.39
C VAL A 21 0.19 22.84 -33.74
N ILE A 22 1.40 23.02 -34.26
CA ILE A 22 2.61 22.39 -33.70
C ILE A 22 2.85 22.86 -32.26
N ILE A 23 2.79 24.18 -32.01
CA ILE A 23 2.99 24.74 -30.67
C ILE A 23 1.89 24.26 -29.71
N SER A 24 0.64 24.22 -30.16
CA SER A 24 -0.49 23.73 -29.36
C SER A 24 -0.33 22.26 -28.98
N LEU A 25 0.06 21.41 -29.94
CA LEU A 25 0.29 19.99 -29.70
C LEU A 25 1.48 19.77 -28.77
N ALA A 26 2.57 20.54 -28.93
CA ALA A 26 3.72 20.49 -28.03
C ALA A 26 3.34 20.90 -26.59
N GLY A 27 2.52 21.95 -26.42
CA GLY A 27 2.01 22.38 -25.12
C GLY A 27 1.12 21.32 -24.45
N LEU A 28 0.23 20.69 -25.21
CA LEU A 28 -0.63 19.58 -24.74
C LEU A 28 0.19 18.36 -24.29
N LEU A 29 1.23 17.97 -25.04
CA LEU A 29 2.09 16.85 -24.69
C LEU A 29 2.89 17.13 -23.42
N ALA A 30 3.43 18.34 -23.25
CA ALA A 30 4.15 18.74 -22.05
C ALA A 30 3.25 18.72 -20.79
N ALA A 31 2.01 19.22 -20.91
CA ALA A 31 1.03 19.20 -19.82
C ALA A 31 0.62 17.76 -19.45
N ARG A 32 0.37 16.90 -20.45
CA ARG A 32 0.03 15.49 -20.23
C ARG A 32 1.16 14.72 -19.57
N ASN A 33 2.40 14.90 -20.03
CA ASN A 33 3.56 14.23 -19.44
C ASN A 33 3.80 14.67 -17.98
N SER A 34 3.60 15.94 -17.67
CA SER A 34 3.74 16.43 -16.29
C SER A 34 2.71 15.78 -15.35
N ALA A 35 1.46 15.69 -15.80
CA ALA A 35 0.39 15.03 -15.04
C ALA A 35 0.64 13.52 -14.83
N THR A 36 1.14 12.82 -15.85
CA THR A 36 1.45 11.38 -15.73
C THR A 36 2.64 11.11 -14.81
N HIS A 37 3.68 11.95 -14.86
CA HIS A 37 4.83 11.84 -13.95
C HIS A 37 4.45 12.11 -12.50
N GLU A 38 3.60 13.10 -12.24
CA GLU A 38 3.11 13.42 -10.90
C GLU A 38 2.27 12.27 -10.32
N GLN A 39 1.37 11.68 -11.12
CA GLN A 39 0.57 10.53 -10.72
C GLN A 39 1.43 9.30 -10.42
N PHE A 40 2.44 9.02 -11.24
CA PHE A 40 3.36 7.89 -11.02
C PHE A 40 4.21 8.06 -9.76
N SER A 41 4.76 9.26 -9.53
CA SER A 41 5.54 9.59 -8.34
C SER A 41 4.70 9.47 -7.05
N ASN A 42 3.48 9.99 -7.08
CA ASN A 42 2.55 9.90 -5.96
C ASN A 42 2.17 8.45 -5.63
N ASN A 43 1.82 7.64 -6.63
CA ASN A 43 1.50 6.22 -6.44
C ASN A 43 2.71 5.42 -5.92
N THR A 44 3.91 5.74 -6.40
CA THR A 44 5.14 5.12 -5.87
C THR A 44 5.33 5.48 -4.40
N ARG A 45 5.13 6.74 -4.00
CA ARG A 45 5.24 7.13 -2.60
C ARG A 45 4.20 6.44 -1.70
N THR A 46 2.93 6.41 -2.11
CA THR A 46 1.86 5.80 -1.31
C THR A 46 2.06 4.29 -1.14
N THR A 47 2.52 3.61 -2.20
CA THR A 47 2.85 2.17 -2.13
C THR A 47 4.05 1.89 -1.21
N GLN A 48 5.08 2.74 -1.19
CA GLN A 48 6.20 2.60 -0.24
C GLN A 48 5.73 2.76 1.21
N VAL A 49 4.86 3.72 1.51
CA VAL A 49 4.29 3.90 2.85
C VAL A 49 3.45 2.69 3.27
N ALA A 50 2.59 2.19 2.37
CA ALA A 50 1.79 1.00 2.63
C ALA A 50 2.69 -0.23 2.90
N ARG A 51 3.77 -0.38 2.14
CA ARG A 51 4.74 -1.46 2.32
C ARG A 51 5.47 -1.37 3.66
N GLN A 52 6.01 -0.21 4.01
CA GLN A 52 6.67 0.00 5.30
C GLN A 52 5.73 -0.28 6.48
N SER A 53 4.47 0.11 6.33
CA SER A 53 3.43 -0.16 7.32
C SER A 53 3.16 -1.66 7.44
N ALA A 54 3.04 -2.38 6.32
CA ALA A 54 2.88 -3.84 6.32
C ALA A 54 4.09 -4.56 6.96
N GLU A 55 5.31 -4.14 6.64
CA GLU A 55 6.53 -4.70 7.23
C GLU A 55 6.59 -4.44 8.75
N ALA A 56 6.12 -3.29 9.23
CA ALA A 56 6.05 -2.99 10.66
C ALA A 56 5.08 -3.92 11.40
N ALA A 57 3.86 -4.13 10.88
CA ALA A 57 2.93 -5.09 11.47
C ALA A 57 3.45 -6.53 11.39
N LEU A 58 4.10 -6.91 10.28
CA LEU A 58 4.68 -8.24 10.13
C LEU A 58 5.71 -8.52 11.23
N ARG A 59 6.70 -7.62 11.39
CA ARG A 59 7.73 -7.75 12.43
C ARG A 59 7.16 -7.75 13.84
N PHE A 60 6.13 -6.94 14.08
CA PHE A 60 5.44 -6.90 15.38
C PHE A 60 4.75 -8.23 15.69
N CYS A 61 4.01 -8.80 14.73
CA CYS A 61 3.35 -10.09 14.88
C CYS A 61 4.36 -11.24 14.99
N GLU A 62 5.47 -11.21 14.26
CA GLU A 62 6.57 -12.19 14.40
C GLU A 62 7.17 -12.16 15.81
N SER A 63 7.46 -10.96 16.34
CA SER A 63 7.90 -10.76 17.71
C SER A 63 6.90 -11.30 18.74
N ALA A 64 5.61 -11.13 18.51
CA ALA A 64 4.57 -11.63 19.41
C ALA A 64 4.55 -13.17 19.48
N VAL A 65 4.99 -13.86 18.43
CA VAL A 65 5.12 -15.31 18.41
C VAL A 65 6.42 -15.75 19.10
N THR A 66 7.55 -15.12 18.78
CA THR A 66 8.88 -15.56 19.26
C THR A 66 9.22 -15.13 20.69
N ASN A 67 8.73 -13.98 21.16
CA ASN A 67 9.14 -13.40 22.44
C ASN A 67 8.12 -13.67 23.55
N GLU A 68 8.58 -14.10 24.73
CA GLU A 68 7.74 -14.27 25.93
C GLU A 68 7.48 -12.95 26.69
N ASP A 69 7.69 -11.79 26.05
CA ASP A 69 7.46 -10.50 26.69
C ASP A 69 5.98 -10.37 27.09
N PRO A 70 5.67 -10.11 28.38
CA PRO A 70 4.31 -9.92 28.87
C PRO A 70 3.52 -8.84 28.11
N ALA A 71 4.19 -7.89 27.44
CA ALA A 71 3.58 -6.90 26.58
C ALA A 71 2.74 -7.50 25.44
N PHE A 72 3.05 -8.74 25.00
CA PHE A 72 2.30 -9.43 23.94
C PHE A 72 1.14 -10.29 24.46
N ASN A 73 0.95 -10.44 25.78
CA ASN A 73 -0.09 -11.32 26.34
C ASN A 73 -1.50 -10.97 25.85
N THR A 74 -1.79 -9.68 25.67
CA THR A 74 -3.07 -9.18 25.17
C THR A 74 -3.32 -9.51 23.71
N ILE A 75 -2.26 -9.75 22.93
CA ILE A 75 -2.31 -10.05 21.50
C ILE A 75 -2.28 -11.57 21.26
N ARG A 76 -1.64 -12.33 22.16
CA ARG A 76 -1.58 -13.79 22.07
C ARG A 76 -2.97 -14.43 22.06
N THR A 77 -3.97 -13.79 22.67
CA THR A 77 -5.38 -14.23 22.61
C THR A 77 -6.01 -14.10 21.22
N ASN A 78 -5.46 -13.25 20.35
CA ASN A 78 -5.92 -13.08 18.97
C ASN A 78 -5.31 -14.12 18.01
N ILE A 79 -4.31 -14.89 18.46
CA ILE A 79 -3.69 -15.93 17.64
C ILE A 79 -4.71 -17.04 17.40
N VAL A 80 -4.93 -17.36 16.13
CA VAL A 80 -5.85 -18.43 15.74
C VAL A 80 -5.18 -19.78 16.05
N ALA A 81 -5.71 -20.49 17.05
CA ALA A 81 -5.18 -21.78 17.48
C ALA A 81 -5.55 -22.95 16.55
N THR A 82 -6.57 -22.79 15.69
CA THR A 82 -6.93 -23.81 14.70
C THR A 82 -5.81 -23.97 13.67
N GLU A 83 -5.10 -25.08 13.78
CA GLU A 83 -3.95 -25.38 12.93
C GLU A 83 -4.33 -25.47 11.46
N LEU A 84 -3.63 -24.71 10.64
CA LEU A 84 -3.71 -24.75 9.19
C LEU A 84 -2.81 -25.85 8.62
N GLU A 85 -3.35 -26.63 7.69
CA GLU A 85 -2.57 -27.61 6.95
C GLU A 85 -1.65 -26.91 5.93
N PRO A 86 -0.39 -27.34 5.76
CA PRO A 86 0.57 -26.66 4.89
C PRO A 86 0.19 -26.67 3.40
N ASP A 87 -0.60 -27.65 2.96
CA ASP A 87 -1.14 -27.76 1.60
C ASP A 87 -2.47 -27.01 1.42
N LYS A 88 -3.03 -26.44 2.50
CA LYS A 88 -4.33 -25.75 2.53
C LYS A 88 -4.23 -24.29 2.95
N ILE A 89 -3.17 -23.59 2.57
CA ILE A 89 -2.94 -22.17 2.94
C ILE A 89 -4.13 -21.25 2.59
N ALA A 90 -4.85 -21.55 1.51
CA ALA A 90 -6.03 -20.80 1.07
C ALA A 90 -7.21 -20.86 2.06
N ASP A 91 -7.27 -21.88 2.91
CA ASP A 91 -8.29 -22.03 3.95
C ASP A 91 -7.94 -21.22 5.21
N GLY A 92 -6.80 -20.52 5.18
CA GLY A 92 -6.36 -19.67 6.27
C GLY A 92 -7.35 -18.54 6.56
N VAL A 93 -7.44 -18.18 7.84
CA VAL A 93 -8.27 -17.08 8.35
C VAL A 93 -7.97 -15.76 7.65
N TRP A 94 -6.73 -15.57 7.20
CA TRP A 94 -6.31 -14.39 6.44
C TRP A 94 -7.10 -14.19 5.14
N ASN A 95 -7.58 -15.27 4.51
CA ASN A 95 -8.30 -15.22 3.24
C ASN A 95 -9.80 -14.90 3.42
N THR A 96 -10.22 -14.59 4.64
CA THR A 96 -11.58 -14.16 4.95
C THR A 96 -11.58 -12.70 5.36
N ASN A 97 -12.20 -11.88 4.54
CA ASN A 97 -12.13 -10.43 4.65
C ASN A 97 -12.79 -9.85 5.92
N SER A 98 -13.79 -10.53 6.51
CA SER A 98 -14.38 -10.10 7.79
C SER A 98 -13.38 -10.16 8.96
N ASN A 99 -12.34 -10.97 8.88
CA ASN A 99 -11.28 -11.03 9.90
C ASN A 99 -10.36 -9.81 9.91
N TRP A 100 -10.47 -8.96 8.89
CA TRP A 100 -9.72 -7.71 8.76
C TRP A 100 -10.56 -6.48 9.10
N ALA A 101 -11.84 -6.67 9.45
CA ALA A 101 -12.73 -5.61 9.89
C ALA A 101 -12.36 -5.13 11.31
N THR A 102 -12.62 -3.85 11.58
CA THR A 102 -12.38 -3.28 12.91
C THR A 102 -13.19 -4.04 13.97
N GLY A 103 -12.51 -4.51 15.01
CA GLY A 103 -13.12 -5.27 16.11
C GLY A 103 -13.22 -6.78 15.89
N ALA A 104 -12.72 -7.31 14.77
CA ALA A 104 -12.59 -8.75 14.59
C ALA A 104 -11.67 -9.36 15.68
N SER A 105 -12.04 -10.52 16.20
CA SER A 105 -11.41 -11.15 17.37
C SER A 105 -9.95 -11.55 17.14
N ASN A 106 -9.59 -11.80 15.90
CA ASN A 106 -8.32 -12.28 15.41
C ASN A 106 -7.45 -11.14 14.85
N LEU A 107 -8.00 -9.94 14.67
CA LEU A 107 -7.29 -8.79 14.11
C LEU A 107 -6.33 -8.17 15.12
N ILE A 108 -5.06 -8.13 14.76
CA ILE A 108 -4.02 -7.47 15.56
C ILE A 108 -3.71 -6.14 14.88
N THR A 109 -3.82 -5.05 15.63
CA THR A 109 -3.48 -3.70 15.13
C THR A 109 -2.18 -3.22 15.76
N TYR A 110 -1.16 -2.99 14.93
CA TYR A 110 0.06 -2.37 15.41
C TYR A 110 -0.14 -0.85 15.50
N LYS A 111 -0.08 -0.33 16.73
CA LYS A 111 -0.15 1.10 17.01
C LYS A 111 1.25 1.56 17.40
N PRO A 112 2.03 2.15 16.48
CA PRO A 112 3.33 2.68 16.84
C PRO A 112 3.16 3.74 17.94
N ALA A 113 3.89 3.56 19.05
CA ALA A 113 3.94 4.53 20.12
C ALA A 113 4.86 5.68 19.70
N PHE A 114 4.28 6.72 19.10
CA PHE A 114 5.01 7.96 18.85
C PHE A 114 4.75 8.97 19.98
N ASP A 115 5.69 9.89 20.16
CA ASP A 115 5.47 11.11 20.95
C ASP A 115 4.19 11.83 20.44
N PRO A 116 3.38 12.47 21.32
CA PRO A 116 2.15 13.15 20.91
C PRO A 116 2.31 14.12 19.72
N HIS A 117 3.45 14.81 19.62
CA HIS A 117 3.74 15.71 18.51
C HIS A 117 3.97 14.96 17.19
N VAL A 118 4.59 13.78 17.25
CA VAL A 118 4.85 12.91 16.11
C VAL A 118 3.58 12.18 15.68
N GLN A 119 2.67 11.81 16.61
CA GLN A 119 1.37 11.22 16.25
C GLN A 119 0.50 12.20 15.45
N GLN A 120 0.49 13.48 15.83
CA GLN A 120 -0.24 14.52 15.10
C GLN A 120 0.38 14.81 13.73
N ALA A 121 1.71 14.79 13.64
CA ALA A 121 2.43 15.00 12.37
C ALA A 121 2.39 13.78 11.43
N ALA A 122 2.37 12.56 11.97
CA ALA A 122 2.34 11.32 11.20
C ALA A 122 1.01 11.11 10.48
N GLN A 123 -0.08 11.76 10.95
CA GLN A 123 -1.41 11.72 10.34
C GLN A 123 -1.89 10.28 10.03
N THR A 124 -1.42 9.27 10.76
CA THR A 124 -1.97 7.92 10.64
C THR A 124 -3.40 7.99 11.12
N ARG A 125 -4.34 8.07 10.18
CA ARG A 125 -5.76 7.94 10.48
C ARG A 125 -5.92 6.66 11.27
N ALA A 126 -6.72 6.69 12.34
CA ALA A 126 -6.94 5.53 13.19
C ALA A 126 -7.41 4.27 12.41
N GLY A 127 -7.97 4.45 11.20
CA GLY A 127 -8.34 3.36 10.29
C GLY A 127 -7.21 2.80 9.40
N ASN A 128 -6.05 3.47 9.31
CA ASN A 128 -4.94 3.09 8.42
C ASN A 128 -3.74 2.51 9.19
N HIS A 129 -3.93 2.19 10.48
CA HIS A 129 -2.90 1.46 11.22
C HIS A 129 -2.64 0.11 10.55
N PRO A 130 -1.37 -0.30 10.46
CA PRO A 130 -1.06 -1.60 9.90
C PRO A 130 -1.59 -2.70 10.82
N THR A 131 -2.06 -3.76 10.19
CA THR A 131 -2.73 -4.88 10.86
C THR A 131 -2.09 -6.19 10.48
N CYS A 132 -2.23 -7.20 11.33
CA CYS A 132 -1.78 -8.55 11.02
C CYS A 132 -2.71 -9.60 11.63
N LEU A 133 -2.64 -10.81 11.07
CA LEU A 133 -3.28 -12.02 11.56
C LEU A 133 -2.20 -13.09 11.74
N ILE A 134 -2.31 -13.83 12.83
CA ILE A 134 -1.43 -14.95 13.15
C ILE A 134 -2.30 -16.20 13.24
N GLN A 135 -1.95 -17.23 12.50
CA GLN A 135 -2.61 -18.53 12.57
C GLN A 135 -1.59 -19.64 12.78
N ALA A 136 -1.85 -20.51 13.74
CA ALA A 136 -1.06 -21.72 13.95
C ALA A 136 -1.11 -22.62 12.72
N MET A 137 0.00 -23.27 12.42
CA MET A 137 0.14 -24.28 11.38
C MET A 137 0.69 -25.56 11.99
N LYS A 138 0.51 -26.67 11.28
CA LYS A 138 1.13 -27.94 11.66
C LYS A 138 2.65 -27.81 11.88
N ASN A 139 3.13 -28.57 12.85
CA ASN A 139 4.53 -28.68 13.27
C ASN A 139 5.06 -27.42 13.98
N GLY A 140 4.24 -26.78 14.81
CA GLY A 140 4.66 -25.63 15.63
C GLY A 140 5.02 -24.38 14.82
N ARG A 141 4.50 -24.28 13.59
CA ARG A 141 4.73 -23.14 12.70
C ARG A 141 3.58 -22.16 12.78
N TYR A 142 3.79 -20.94 12.31
CA TYR A 142 2.78 -19.89 12.28
C TYR A 142 2.75 -19.23 10.91
N LEU A 143 1.57 -19.10 10.33
CA LEU A 143 1.32 -18.26 9.17
C LEU A 143 0.97 -16.86 9.68
N ILE A 144 1.77 -15.88 9.28
CA ILE A 144 1.57 -14.48 9.64
C ILE A 144 1.27 -13.73 8.36
N THR A 145 0.10 -13.10 8.30
CA THR A 145 -0.27 -12.22 7.19
C THR A 145 -0.40 -10.81 7.73
N ALA A 146 0.23 -9.85 7.09
CA ALA A 146 0.19 -8.44 7.47
C ALA A 146 -0.38 -7.60 6.32
N ARG A 147 -1.17 -6.60 6.69
CA ARG A 147 -1.79 -5.63 5.78
C ARG A 147 -1.33 -4.24 6.18
N GLY A 148 -0.74 -3.54 5.22
CA GLY A 148 -0.36 -2.13 5.34
C GLY A 148 -1.19 -1.28 4.40
N LEU A 149 -1.60 -0.12 4.91
CA LEU A 149 -2.36 0.87 4.18
C LEU A 149 -1.54 2.17 4.07
N SER A 150 -1.68 2.89 2.97
CA SER A 150 -1.12 4.24 2.86
C SER A 150 -1.90 5.24 3.72
N ASN A 151 -1.31 6.39 4.01
CA ASN A 151 -1.98 7.41 4.85
C ASN A 151 -3.27 7.98 4.23
N ASP A 152 -3.36 7.98 2.90
CA ASP A 152 -4.53 8.39 2.11
C ASP A 152 -5.50 7.25 1.82
N ALA A 153 -5.22 6.03 2.31
CA ALA A 153 -6.08 4.89 2.08
C ALA A 153 -7.48 5.12 2.64
N VAL A 154 -8.48 4.69 1.86
CA VAL A 154 -9.88 4.62 2.27
C VAL A 154 -10.35 3.20 2.00
N VAL A 155 -10.96 2.62 3.02
CA VAL A 155 -11.49 1.25 2.99
C VAL A 155 -13.02 1.34 3.07
N ASP A 156 -13.72 0.58 2.24
CA ASP A 156 -15.17 0.54 2.22
C ASP A 156 -15.76 -0.30 3.38
N ARG A 157 -17.09 -0.46 3.39
CA ARG A 157 -17.81 -1.24 4.40
C ARG A 157 -17.52 -2.74 4.33
N ASP A 158 -17.15 -3.21 3.14
CA ASP A 158 -16.73 -4.58 2.88
C ASP A 158 -15.21 -4.71 3.05
N ASN A 159 -14.57 -3.82 3.81
CA ASN A 159 -13.14 -3.84 4.10
C ASN A 159 -12.20 -3.87 2.87
N ARG A 160 -12.69 -3.46 1.68
CA ARG A 160 -11.89 -3.38 0.45
C ARG A 160 -11.33 -1.97 0.25
N LEU A 161 -10.15 -1.88 -0.34
CA LEU A 161 -9.54 -0.60 -0.69
C LEU A 161 -10.37 0.11 -1.78
N SER A 162 -10.86 1.32 -1.49
CA SER A 162 -11.54 2.18 -2.47
C SER A 162 -10.65 3.33 -2.97
N GLN A 163 -9.65 3.74 -2.19
CA GLN A 163 -8.69 4.80 -2.54
C GLN A 163 -7.35 4.54 -1.83
N GLY A 164 -6.25 5.01 -2.41
CA GLY A 164 -4.90 4.93 -1.83
C GLY A 164 -4.15 3.67 -2.25
N SER A 165 -3.34 3.13 -1.35
CA SER A 165 -2.56 1.92 -1.60
C SER A 165 -2.68 0.93 -0.45
N GLU A 166 -2.70 -0.35 -0.80
CA GLU A 166 -2.76 -1.48 0.13
C GLU A 166 -1.68 -2.49 -0.27
N ILE A 167 -0.95 -2.99 0.73
CA ILE A 167 0.07 -4.01 0.55
C ILE A 167 -0.18 -5.13 1.53
N TRP A 168 -0.10 -6.35 1.02
CA TRP A 168 -0.22 -7.58 1.79
C TRP A 168 1.14 -8.29 1.80
N LEU A 169 1.59 -8.67 2.99
CA LEU A 169 2.81 -9.46 3.19
C LEU A 169 2.45 -10.72 3.94
N GLN A 170 3.13 -11.82 3.62
CA GLN A 170 2.92 -13.10 4.27
C GLN A 170 4.27 -13.72 4.62
N SER A 171 4.35 -14.29 5.82
CA SER A 171 5.53 -14.96 6.37
C SER A 171 5.11 -16.26 7.04
N VAL A 172 5.97 -17.27 6.99
CA VAL A 172 5.83 -18.51 7.76
C VAL A 172 6.98 -18.55 8.74
N LEU A 173 6.64 -18.56 10.02
CA LEU A 173 7.59 -18.56 11.11
C LEU A 173 7.64 -19.93 11.79
N THR A 174 8.84 -20.45 12.01
CA THR A 174 9.12 -21.62 12.84
C THR A 174 9.91 -21.15 14.05
N PRO A 175 9.31 -21.01 15.25
CA PRO A 175 9.98 -20.47 16.42
C PRO A 175 11.04 -21.41 17.01
N GLU A 176 10.90 -22.71 16.76
CA GLU A 176 11.84 -23.72 17.25
C GLU A 176 13.11 -23.76 16.39
N ILE A 177 14.26 -23.80 17.05
CA ILE A 177 15.56 -24.04 16.42
C ILE A 177 15.60 -25.52 16.04
N PRO A 178 15.94 -25.91 14.79
CA PRO A 178 16.15 -27.31 14.45
C PRO A 178 17.25 -27.87 15.35
N ASN A 179 16.88 -28.80 16.24
CA ASN A 179 17.86 -29.61 16.95
C ASN A 179 18.50 -30.54 15.92
N HIS A 180 19.76 -30.27 15.56
CA HIS A 180 20.57 -31.15 14.72
C HIS A 180 20.97 -32.42 15.47
#